data_AF-A0A5D6VZZ7-F1
#
_entry.id   AF-A0A5D6VZZ7-F1
#
_cell.length_a   1.000
_cell.length_b   1.000
_cell.length_c   1.000
_cell.angle_alpha   90.00
_cell.angle_beta   90.00
_cell.angle_gamma   90.00
#
_symmetry.space_group_name_H-M   'P 1'
#
loop_
_entity.id
_entity.type
_entity.pdbx_description
1 polymer ?
#
loop_
_entity_poly.entity_id
_entity_poly.type
_entity_poly.pdbx_seq_one_letter_code
_entity_poly.pdbx_strand_id
1 'polypeptide(L)' 'MILKEKTFYKEEPHHKIWWVDNDDEVGVREFSFDKKTIFNLFQDYPYKLTKEQKEIFDRENPYWKEFFSDRR' A
#
# COMPACT_ATOMS: atom_id res chain seq x y z
N MET A 1 -10.11 -23.22 -10.57
CA MET A 1 -9.61 -21.83 -10.53
C MET A 1 -8.24 -21.89 -9.87
N ILE A 2 -7.16 -21.58 -10.58
CA ILE A 2 -5.84 -21.45 -9.95
C ILE A 2 -5.83 -20.07 -9.29
N LEU A 3 -5.72 -20.02 -7.96
CA LEU A 3 -5.43 -18.78 -7.26
C LEU A 3 -4.02 -18.36 -7.69
N LYS A 4 -3.92 -17.31 -8.51
CA LYS A 4 -2.64 -16.69 -8.84
C LYS A 4 -2.09 -16.12 -7.53
N GLU A 5 -0.88 -16.52 -7.16
CA GLU A 5 -0.22 -15.97 -5.98
C GLU A 5 0.04 -14.48 -6.20
N LYS A 6 -0.36 -13.65 -5.24
CA LYS A 6 -0.07 -12.21 -5.30
C LYS A 6 1.44 -11.98 -5.26
N THR A 7 1.97 -11.26 -6.23
CA THR A 7 3.37 -10.86 -6.30
C THR A 7 3.58 -9.56 -5.51
N PHE A 8 4.71 -9.46 -4.82
CA PHE A 8 5.06 -8.30 -4.01
C PHE A 8 6.37 -7.70 -4.52
N TYR A 9 6.39 -6.39 -4.70
CA TYR A 9 7.58 -5.66 -5.14
C TYR A 9 7.80 -4.40 -4.29
N LYS A 10 9.01 -3.84 -4.36
CA LYS A 10 9.30 -2.54 -3.76
C LYS A 10 9.60 -1.53 -4.86
N GLU A 11 9.12 -0.30 -4.69
CA GLU A 11 9.57 0.81 -5.52
C GLU A 11 11.04 1.15 -5.20
N GLU A 12 11.44 1.05 -3.92
CA GLU A 12 12.82 1.27 -3.48
C GLU A 12 13.30 0.14 -2.55
N PRO A 13 14.52 -0.41 -2.72
CA PRO A 13 14.97 -1.60 -1.98
C PRO A 13 14.91 -1.47 -0.45
N HIS A 14 15.22 -0.26 0.06
CA HIS A 14 15.25 0.07 1.49
C HIS A 14 13.87 0.38 2.12
N HIS A 15 12.81 0.51 1.32
CA HIS A 15 11.47 0.77 1.85
C HIS A 15 10.94 -0.42 2.64
N LYS A 16 10.14 -0.16 3.67
CA LYS A 16 9.44 -1.21 4.43
C LYS A 16 8.18 -1.68 3.71
N ILE A 17 7.62 -0.84 2.84
CA ILE A 17 6.38 -1.13 2.13
C ILE A 17 6.64 -1.99 0.89
N TRP A 18 5.76 -2.96 0.72
CA TRP A 18 5.64 -3.78 -0.48
C TRP A 18 4.38 -3.36 -1.23
N TRP A 19 4.50 -3.07 -2.52
CA TRP A 19 3.37 -2.95 -3.42
C TRP A 19 2.94 -4.35 -3.88
N VAL A 20 1.64 -4.53 -4.08
CA VAL A 20 1.07 -5.75 -4.62
C VAL A 20 0.89 -5.57 -6.11
N ASP A 21 1.47 -6.49 -6.87
CA ASP A 21 1.27 -6.59 -8.31
C ASP A 21 0.02 -7.44 -8.55
N ASN A 22 -1.05 -6.77 -8.99
CA ASN A 22 -2.39 -7.32 -9.17
C ASN A 22 -2.94 -6.88 -10.54
N ASP A 23 -2.49 -7.55 -11.59
CA ASP A 23 -2.90 -7.27 -12.98
C ASP A 23 -4.38 -7.55 -13.27
N ASP A 24 -5.05 -8.31 -12.40
CA ASP A 24 -6.39 -8.83 -12.67
C ASP A 24 -7.50 -7.85 -12.23
N GLU A 25 -7.16 -6.80 -11.47
CA GLU A 25 -8.11 -5.83 -10.93
C GLU A 25 -7.82 -4.39 -11.38
N VAL A 26 -8.80 -3.77 -12.04
CA VAL A 26 -8.70 -2.37 -12.48
C VAL A 26 -9.13 -1.43 -11.36
N GLY A 27 -8.35 -0.36 -11.13
CA GLY A 27 -8.69 0.69 -10.16
C GLY A 27 -8.32 0.36 -8.72
N VAL A 28 -7.59 -0.73 -8.48
CA VAL A 28 -6.99 -1.04 -7.19
C VAL A 28 -5.53 -0.63 -7.17
N ARG A 29 -5.07 -0.17 -6.01
CA ARG A 29 -3.65 -0.02 -5.72
C ARG A 29 -3.42 -0.53 -4.32
N GLU A 30 -2.69 -1.62 -4.20
CA GLU A 30 -2.61 -2.41 -2.97
C GLU A 30 -1.18 -2.41 -2.42
N PHE A 31 -1.03 -2.35 -1.10
CA PHE A 31 0.27 -2.39 -0.44
C PHE A 31 0.23 -3.19 0.86
N SER A 32 1.40 -3.56 1.36
CA SER A 32 1.58 -4.35 2.57
C SER A 32 2.86 -3.97 3.31
N PHE A 33 2.85 -4.07 4.65
CA PHE A 33 4.05 -3.91 5.48
C PHE A 33 4.75 -5.25 5.78
N ASP A 34 4.04 -6.37 5.66
CA ASP A 34 4.49 -7.70 6.10
C ASP A 34 4.26 -8.82 5.07
N LYS A 35 3.70 -8.49 3.89
CA LYS A 35 3.27 -9.41 2.82
C LYS A 35 2.18 -10.41 3.27
N LYS A 36 1.48 -10.13 4.37
CA LYS A 36 0.35 -10.93 4.88
C LYS A 36 -0.93 -10.10 4.89
N THR A 37 -0.85 -8.89 5.43
CA THR A 37 -1.97 -7.94 5.48
C THR A 37 -1.87 -7.00 4.29
N ILE A 38 -2.89 -7.00 3.44
CA ILE A 38 -2.97 -6.14 2.27
C ILE A 38 -3.96 -5.01 2.55
N PHE A 39 -3.54 -3.80 2.23
CA PHE A 39 -4.33 -2.58 2.31
C PHE A 39 -4.60 -2.06 0.91
N ASN A 40 -5.83 -1.62 0.66
CA ASN A 40 -6.18 -0.87 -0.54
C ASN A 40 -5.90 0.62 -0.30
N LEU A 41 -5.02 1.23 -1.09
CA LEU A 41 -4.63 2.63 -0.99
C LEU A 41 -5.82 3.59 -1.02
N PHE A 42 -6.81 3.34 -1.87
CA PHE A 42 -7.93 4.24 -2.03
C PHE A 42 -8.99 4.10 -0.94
N GLN A 43 -9.16 2.90 -0.37
CA GLN A 43 -10.19 2.62 0.63
C GLN A 43 -9.67 2.66 2.08
N ASP A 44 -8.44 2.19 2.31
CA ASP A 44 -7.92 1.93 3.64
C ASP A 44 -6.96 3.01 4.14
N TYR A 45 -6.24 3.70 3.24
CA TYR A 45 -5.35 4.79 3.63
C TYR A 45 -6.12 6.12 3.75
N PRO A 46 -5.96 6.87 4.87
CA PRO A 46 -5.10 6.56 6.03
C PRO A 46 -5.80 5.80 7.16
N TYR A 47 -7.13 5.66 7.12
CA TYR A 47 -7.97 5.36 8.28
C TYR A 47 -7.79 3.99 8.93
N LYS A 48 -7.36 2.97 8.18
CA LYS A 48 -7.14 1.61 8.72
C LYS A 48 -5.71 1.36 9.19
N LEU A 49 -4.80 2.33 8.99
CA LEU A 49 -3.42 2.19 9.42
C LEU A 49 -3.27 2.52 10.91
N THR A 50 -2.39 1.79 11.59
CA THR A 50 -1.88 2.26 12.88
C THR A 50 -1.08 3.55 12.69
N LYS A 51 -0.87 4.30 13.77
CA LYS A 51 -0.06 5.52 13.72
C LYS A 51 1.34 5.27 13.15
N GLU A 52 2.01 4.20 13.60
CA GLU A 52 3.34 3.83 13.10
C GLU A 52 3.32 3.45 11.62
N GLN A 53 2.34 2.65 11.18
CA GLN A 53 2.18 2.28 9.77
C GLN A 53 1.96 3.51 8.89
N LYS A 54 1.11 4.45 9.34
CA LYS A 54 0.87 5.71 8.63
C LYS A 54 2.14 6.54 8.55
N GLU A 55 2.91 6.68 9.64
CA GLU A 55 4.18 7.43 9.62
C GLU A 55 5.20 6.82 8.66
N ILE A 56 5.30 5.49 8.60
CA ILE A 56 6.13 4.78 7.61
C ILE A 56 5.63 5.07 6.19
N PHE A 57 4.32 4.94 5.95
CA PHE A 57 3.71 5.20 4.65
C PHE A 57 3.93 6.62 4.17
N ASP A 58 3.63 7.61 5.01
CA ASP A 58 3.81 9.03 4.74
C ASP A 58 5.26 9.39 4.38
N ARG A 59 6.23 8.72 5.01
CA ARG A 59 7.67 8.95 4.76
C ARG A 59 8.12 8.34 3.44
N GLU A 60 7.69 7.12 3.15
CA GLU A 60 8.12 6.38 1.95
C GLU A 60 7.32 6.75 0.70
N ASN A 61 6.12 7.33 0.87
CA ASN A 61 5.19 7.70 -0.20
C ASN A 61 4.70 9.16 -0.08
N PRO A 62 5.61 10.16 -0.16
CA PRO A 62 5.24 11.55 0.07
C PRO A 62 4.22 12.08 -0.95
N TYR A 63 4.25 11.60 -2.20
CA TYR A 63 3.25 11.94 -3.20
C TYR A 63 1.83 11.54 -2.76
N TRP A 64 1.64 10.29 -2.32
CA TRP A 64 0.34 9.79 -1.90
C TRP A 64 -0.18 10.48 -0.64
N LYS A 65 0.73 10.80 0.30
CA LYS A 65 0.41 11.62 1.47
C LYS A 65 -0.15 12.99 1.09
N GLU A 66 0.44 13.63 0.08
CA GLU A 66 -0.01 14.95 -0.38
C GLU A 66 -1.29 14.87 -1.21
N PHE A 67 -1.39 13.86 -2.09
CA PHE A 67 -2.57 13.60 -2.90
C PHE A 67 -3.83 13.37 -2.05
N PHE A 68 -3.70 12.68 -0.91
CA PHE A 68 -4.78 12.43 0.04
C PHE A 68 -4.71 13.34 1.27
N SER A 69 -4.19 14.57 1.13
CA SER A 69 -4.07 15.52 2.23
C SER A 69 -5.41 15.96 2.81
N ASP A 70 -6.51 15.78 2.08
CA ASP A 70 -7.90 15.99 2.49
C ASP A 70 -8.44 14.91 3.44
N ARG A 71 -7.78 13.74 3.51
CA ARG A 71 -8.16 12.60 4.37
C ARG A 71 -7.54 12.64 5.78
N ARG A 72 -7.00 13.80 6.18
CA ARG A 72 -6.25 13.97 7.44
C ARG A 72 -7.15 13.96 8.67
#